data_AF-A0A969CCU5-F1
#
_entry.id   AF-A0A969CCU5-F1
#
_cell.length_a   1.000
_cell.length_b   1.000
_cell.length_c   1.000
_cell.angle_alpha   90.00
_cell.angle_beta   90.00
_cell.angle_gamma   90.00
#
_symmetry.space_group_name_H-M   'P 1'
#
loop_
_entity.id
_entity.type
_entity.pdbx_description
1 polymer ?
#
loop_
_entity_poly.entity_id
_entity_poly.type
_entity_poly.pdbx_seq_one_letter_code
_entity_poly.pdbx_strand_id
1 'polypeptide(L)'
;MSLLPQSTYLGKLEIIEVYEYYDVPCLFACRNASEQIFLAVWASQTKEMGRWLYVPISLGRFRSVRSGNIDLRDAFLTAEDGFVYEVIIPCDDSLDRTIAISCEELNDEWLPEAGEFIDFDSEPLPALLLQKQEIK
;
A
#
# COMPACT_ATOMS: atom_id res chain seq x y z
N MET A 1 12.59 1.92 -14.06
CA MET A 1 11.26 1.53 -13.56
C MET A 1 10.89 2.46 -12.44
N SER A 2 9.77 3.16 -12.58
CA SER A 2 9.15 3.89 -11.48
C SER A 2 8.37 2.88 -10.64
N LEU A 3 8.59 2.87 -9.33
CA LEU A 3 7.90 1.97 -8.43
C LEU A 3 6.45 2.40 -8.13
N LEU A 4 6.23 3.72 -8.13
CA LEU A 4 4.93 4.29 -7.87
C LEU A 4 4.23 4.62 -9.18
N PRO A 5 2.93 4.32 -9.30
CA PRO A 5 2.18 4.67 -10.48
C PRO A 5 2.19 6.19 -10.71
N GLN A 6 2.43 6.59 -11.94
CA GLN A 6 2.45 7.97 -12.40
C GLN A 6 1.16 8.28 -13.16
N SER A 7 0.64 9.49 -12.99
CA SER A 7 -0.54 9.98 -13.74
C SER A 7 -1.80 9.12 -13.58
N THR A 8 -1.99 8.48 -12.42
CA THR A 8 -3.19 7.70 -12.11
C THR A 8 -4.14 8.46 -11.19
N TYR A 9 -5.35 7.92 -10.99
CA TYR A 9 -6.36 8.54 -10.11
C TYR A 9 -5.97 8.54 -8.62
N LEU A 10 -4.92 7.79 -8.24
CA LEU A 10 -4.35 7.83 -6.88
C LEU A 10 -3.56 9.13 -6.61
N GLY A 11 -3.26 9.89 -7.68
CA GLY A 11 -2.52 11.14 -7.62
C GLY A 11 -1.01 10.91 -7.51
N LYS A 12 -0.30 11.95 -7.05
CA LYS A 12 1.15 11.86 -6.84
C LYS A 12 1.43 11.17 -5.51
N LEU A 13 1.90 9.93 -5.58
CA LEU A 13 2.26 9.13 -4.41
C LEU A 13 3.70 9.41 -3.97
N GLU A 14 3.93 9.34 -2.67
CA GLU A 14 5.23 9.41 -2.02
C GLU A 14 5.32 8.28 -0.99
N ILE A 15 6.36 7.44 -1.08
CA ILE A 15 6.59 6.39 -0.07
C ILE A 15 6.92 7.07 1.24
N ILE A 16 6.17 6.72 2.28
CA ILE A 16 6.41 7.20 3.63
C ILE A 16 7.19 6.18 4.44
N GLU A 17 7.04 4.89 4.15
CA GLU A 17 7.66 3.81 4.89
C GLU A 17 7.74 2.54 4.05
N VAL A 18 8.83 1.78 4.18
CA VAL A 18 9.00 0.48 3.54
C VAL A 18 9.19 -0.55 4.64
N TYR A 19 8.34 -1.57 4.65
CA TYR A 19 8.35 -2.63 5.66
C TYR A 19 9.16 -3.83 5.17
N GLU A 20 9.02 -4.16 3.89
CA GLU A 20 9.72 -5.29 3.28
C GLU A 20 10.31 -4.90 1.93
N TYR A 21 11.59 -5.25 1.75
CA TYR A 21 12.35 -4.95 0.55
C TYR A 21 13.22 -6.15 0.16
N TYR A 22 13.00 -6.68 -1.03
CA TYR A 22 13.88 -7.69 -1.65
C TYR A 22 14.67 -7.03 -2.79
N ASP A 23 14.22 -7.19 -4.03
CA ASP A 23 14.72 -6.44 -5.21
C ASP A 23 13.92 -5.15 -5.43
N VAL A 24 12.66 -5.17 -5.02
CA VAL A 24 11.74 -4.06 -5.01
C VAL A 24 11.07 -4.03 -3.63
N PRO A 25 10.55 -2.87 -3.18
CA PRO A 25 9.73 -2.83 -1.99
C PRO A 25 8.47 -3.66 -2.23
N CYS A 26 8.40 -4.77 -1.50
CA CYS A 26 7.31 -5.72 -1.56
C CYS A 26 6.16 -5.26 -0.67
N LEU A 27 6.47 -4.59 0.44
CA LEU A 27 5.48 -4.06 1.34
C LEU A 27 5.89 -2.66 1.78
N PHE A 28 5.07 -1.67 1.49
CA PHE A 28 5.35 -0.28 1.81
C PHE A 28 4.08 0.52 2.00
N ALA A 29 4.17 1.58 2.79
CA ALA A 29 3.14 2.59 2.87
C ALA A 29 3.54 3.81 2.05
N CYS A 30 2.56 4.37 1.37
CA CYS A 30 2.70 5.62 0.64
C CYS A 30 1.54 6.54 0.96
N ARG A 31 1.70 7.82 0.67
CA ARG A 31 0.64 8.82 0.77
C ARG A 31 0.51 9.57 -0.53
N ASN A 32 -0.68 10.05 -0.82
CA ASN A 32 -0.87 10.99 -1.92
C ASN A 32 -0.79 12.46 -1.44
N ALA A 33 -0.88 13.39 -2.39
CA ALA A 33 -0.92 14.83 -2.11
C ALA A 33 -2.12 15.28 -1.25
N SER A 34 -3.18 14.47 -1.17
CA SER A 34 -4.34 14.68 -0.30
C SER A 34 -4.17 14.06 1.09
N GLU A 35 -2.97 13.55 1.40
CA GLU A 35 -2.63 12.90 2.67
C GLU A 35 -3.37 11.59 2.96
N GLN A 36 -4.04 11.03 1.95
CA GLN A 36 -4.56 9.68 2.05
C GLN A 36 -3.39 8.71 2.10
N ILE A 37 -3.35 7.89 3.15
CA ILE A 37 -2.35 6.83 3.30
C ILE A 37 -2.88 5.59 2.57
N PHE A 38 -1.99 4.94 1.85
CA PHE A 38 -2.22 3.67 1.19
C PHE A 38 -1.15 2.69 1.62
N LEU A 39 -1.59 1.50 2.00
CA LEU A 39 -0.70 0.37 2.23
C LEU A 39 -0.63 -0.43 0.93
N ALA A 40 0.57 -0.59 0.40
CA ALA A 40 0.83 -1.28 -0.85
C ALA A 40 1.56 -2.60 -0.59
N VAL A 41 1.01 -3.70 -1.07
CA VAL A 41 1.63 -5.03 -1.03
C VAL A 41 1.87 -5.55 -2.44
N TRP A 42 2.98 -6.22 -2.65
CA TRP A 42 3.35 -6.85 -3.90
C TRP A 42 2.50 -8.11 -4.08
N ALA A 43 1.68 -8.11 -5.13
CA ALA A 43 0.78 -9.21 -5.42
C ALA A 43 1.40 -10.20 -6.41
N SER A 44 2.02 -9.70 -7.48
CA SER A 44 2.71 -10.54 -8.45
C SER A 44 3.61 -9.73 -9.38
N GLN A 45 4.54 -10.40 -10.04
CA GLN A 45 5.35 -9.81 -11.11
C GLN A 45 5.40 -10.78 -12.28
N THR A 46 5.23 -10.25 -13.48
CA THR A 46 5.51 -10.94 -14.74
C THR A 46 6.72 -10.30 -15.41
N LYS A 47 7.22 -10.91 -16.49
CA LYS A 47 8.32 -10.32 -17.29
C LYS A 47 7.95 -8.98 -17.92
N GLU A 48 6.65 -8.69 -18.03
CA GLU A 48 6.12 -7.54 -18.76
C GLU A 48 5.53 -6.48 -17.83
N MET A 49 5.15 -6.81 -16.60
CA MET A 49 4.51 -5.89 -15.66
C MET A 49 4.65 -6.34 -14.21
N GLY A 50 4.71 -5.39 -13.29
CA GLY A 50 4.53 -5.63 -11.86
C GLY A 50 3.12 -5.27 -11.40
N ARG A 51 2.58 -6.02 -10.43
CA ARG A 51 1.27 -5.80 -9.83
C ARG A 51 1.40 -5.62 -8.32
N TRP A 52 0.74 -4.60 -7.83
CA TRP A 52 0.66 -4.27 -6.41
C TRP A 52 -0.80 -4.01 -6.03
N LEU A 53 -1.18 -4.39 -4.82
CA LEU A 53 -2.46 -4.07 -4.23
C LEU A 53 -2.28 -2.92 -3.25
N TYR A 54 -3.08 -1.87 -3.41
CA TYR A 54 -3.06 -0.67 -2.59
C TYR A 54 -4.39 -0.58 -1.84
N VAL A 55 -4.37 -0.62 -0.52
CA VAL A 55 -5.56 -0.40 0.30
C VAL A 55 -5.50 0.98 0.94
N PRO A 56 -6.56 1.82 0.79
CA PRO A 56 -6.64 3.06 1.55
C PRO A 56 -6.80 2.72 3.04
N ILE A 57 -5.97 3.36 3.86
CA ILE A 57 -5.96 3.11 5.31
C ILE A 57 -5.89 4.43 6.08
N SER A 58 -6.66 4.53 7.15
CA SER A 58 -6.64 5.67 8.06
C SER A 58 -5.39 5.63 8.94
N LEU A 59 -4.99 6.78 9.48
CA LEU A 59 -3.82 6.87 10.35
C LEU A 59 -3.92 5.95 11.59
N GLY A 60 -5.13 5.78 12.13
CA GLY A 60 -5.37 4.89 13.27
C GLY A 60 -5.12 3.42 12.90
N ARG A 61 -5.68 2.99 11.78
CA ARG A 61 -5.54 1.61 11.29
C ARG A 61 -4.12 1.33 10.80
N PHE A 62 -3.46 2.31 10.17
CA PHE A 62 -2.05 2.27 9.80
C PHE A 62 -1.15 1.96 11.00
N ARG A 63 -1.36 2.63 12.13
CA ARG A 63 -0.63 2.35 13.38
C ARG A 63 -0.88 0.93 13.87
N SER A 64 -2.13 0.46 13.83
CA SER A 64 -2.46 -0.89 14.26
C SER A 64 -1.80 -1.96 13.39
N VAL A 65 -1.79 -1.80 12.06
CA VAL A 65 -1.07 -2.71 11.14
C VAL A 65 0.43 -2.66 11.44
N ARG A 66 1.01 -1.47 11.55
CA ARG A 66 2.44 -1.25 11.84
C ARG A 66 2.90 -1.87 13.16
N SER A 67 2.07 -1.82 14.20
CA SER A 67 2.36 -2.41 15.52
C SER A 67 2.04 -3.91 15.59
N GLY A 68 1.69 -4.56 14.48
CA GLY A 68 1.36 -5.98 14.42
C GLY A 68 0.03 -6.35 15.08
N ASN A 69 -0.85 -5.37 15.34
CA ASN A 69 -2.18 -5.62 15.89
C ASN A 69 -3.18 -6.10 14.83
N ILE A 70 -2.95 -5.73 13.56
CA ILE A 70 -3.79 -6.14 12.43
C ILE A 70 -2.93 -6.97 11.49
N ASP A 71 -3.46 -8.13 11.12
CA ASP A 71 -2.89 -9.00 10.11
C ASP A 71 -2.89 -8.31 8.75
N LEU A 72 -1.81 -8.49 7.99
CA LEU A 72 -1.63 -7.79 6.73
C LEU A 72 -2.75 -8.15 5.75
N ARG A 73 -3.14 -9.42 5.67
CA ARG A 73 -4.24 -9.89 4.83
C ARG A 73 -5.59 -9.32 5.30
N ASP A 74 -5.84 -9.23 6.60
CA ASP A 74 -7.02 -8.55 7.15
C ASP A 74 -7.05 -7.06 6.79
N ALA A 75 -5.90 -6.39 6.72
CA ALA A 75 -5.81 -5.00 6.29
C ALA A 75 -6.38 -4.79 4.88
N PHE A 76 -6.24 -5.76 3.98
CA PHE A 76 -6.80 -5.73 2.62
C PHE A 76 -8.25 -6.25 2.57
N LEU A 77 -8.56 -7.35 3.27
CA LEU A 77 -9.91 -7.93 3.26
C LEU A 77 -10.95 -7.05 3.95
N THR A 78 -10.57 -6.37 5.04
CA THR A 78 -11.47 -5.49 5.79
C THR A 78 -11.11 -4.01 5.59
N ALA A 79 -10.76 -3.66 4.35
CA ALA A 79 -10.52 -2.28 3.93
C ALA A 79 -11.67 -1.35 4.37
N GLU A 80 -11.32 -0.15 4.85
CA GLU A 80 -12.31 0.79 5.43
C GLU A 80 -13.37 1.24 4.42
N ASP A 81 -12.99 1.35 3.15
CA ASP A 81 -13.87 1.73 2.03
C ASP A 81 -14.53 0.52 1.34
N GLY A 82 -14.18 -0.72 1.73
CA GLY A 82 -14.72 -1.95 1.13
C GLY A 82 -14.15 -2.30 -0.25
N PHE A 83 -13.14 -1.58 -0.72
CA PHE A 83 -12.40 -1.89 -1.94
C PHE A 83 -10.90 -1.63 -1.77
N VAL A 84 -10.12 -2.25 -2.64
CA VAL A 84 -8.68 -2.05 -2.79
C VAL A 84 -8.38 -1.63 -4.23
N TYR A 85 -7.17 -1.15 -4.49
CA TYR A 85 -6.72 -0.75 -5.80
C TYR A 85 -5.63 -1.70 -6.30
N GLU A 86 -5.90 -2.41 -7.39
CA GLU A 86 -4.86 -3.11 -8.15
C GLU A 86 -4.12 -2.09 -9.02
N VAL A 87 -2.82 -1.97 -8.78
CA VAL A 87 -1.91 -1.12 -9.53
C VAL A 87 -1.03 -2.00 -10.40
N ILE A 88 -1.10 -1.80 -11.72
CA ILE A 88 -0.33 -2.53 -12.72
C ILE A 88 0.65 -1.55 -13.36
N ILE A 89 1.94 -1.81 -13.18
CA ILE A 89 3.04 -1.01 -13.72
C ILE A 89 3.72 -1.85 -14.81
N PRO A 90 3.50 -1.51 -16.10
CA PRO A 90 4.20 -2.18 -17.20
C PRO A 90 5.70 -1.88 -17.16
N CYS A 91 6.49 -2.84 -17.64
CA CYS A 91 7.94 -2.72 -17.87
C CYS A 91 8.24 -1.80 -19.06
N ASP A 92 7.33 -1.78 -20.03
CA ASP A 92 7.40 -0.98 -21.25
C ASP A 92 6.93 0.48 -21.03
N ASP A 93 7.00 1.33 -22.06
CA ASP A 93 6.59 2.76 -22.00
C ASP A 93 5.05 2.95 -21.96
N SER A 94 4.32 1.91 -21.55
CA SER A 94 2.86 1.93 -21.45
C SER A 94 2.41 2.68 -20.19
N LEU A 95 1.18 3.20 -20.22
CA LEU A 95 0.60 3.88 -19.07
C LEU A 95 0.29 2.91 -17.92
N ASP A 96 0.61 3.35 -16.71
CA ASP A 96 0.25 2.66 -15.46
C ASP A 96 -1.28 2.54 -15.35
N ARG A 97 -1.75 1.39 -14.88
CA ARG A 97 -3.18 1.12 -14.72
C ARG A 97 -3.53 0.94 -13.26
N THR A 98 -4.67 1.50 -12.87
CA THR A 98 -5.23 1.36 -11.52
C THR A 98 -6.66 0.91 -11.63
N ILE A 99 -6.99 -0.21 -11.01
CA ILE A 99 -8.31 -0.84 -11.06
C ILE A 99 -8.79 -0.97 -9.61
N ALA A 100 -9.98 -0.46 -9.30
CA ALA A 100 -10.59 -0.69 -8.00
C ALA A 100 -11.25 -2.08 -8.00
N ILE A 101 -10.94 -2.89 -7.00
CA ILE A 101 -11.45 -4.25 -6.79
C ILE A 101 -12.14 -4.28 -5.44
N SER A 102 -13.37 -4.79 -5.39
CA SER A 102 -14.08 -5.00 -4.12
C SER A 102 -13.33 -6.01 -3.26
N CYS A 103 -13.34 -5.84 -1.94
CA CYS A 103 -12.76 -6.84 -1.03
C CYS A 103 -13.36 -8.23 -1.21
N GLU A 104 -14.60 -8.32 -1.70
CA GLU A 104 -15.30 -9.57 -1.99
C GLU A 104 -14.83 -10.25 -3.29
N GLU A 105 -14.24 -9.48 -4.22
CA GLU A 105 -13.71 -9.96 -5.50
C GLU A 105 -12.19 -10.20 -5.46
N LEU A 106 -11.55 -9.94 -4.33
CA LEU A 106 -10.13 -10.17 -4.14
C LEU A 106 -9.79 -11.66 -4.29
N ASN A 107 -8.83 -11.95 -5.16
CA ASN A 107 -8.31 -13.30 -5.27
C ASN A 107 -7.39 -13.62 -4.07
N ASP A 108 -7.64 -14.75 -3.41
CA ASP A 108 -6.88 -15.21 -2.25
C ASP A 108 -5.38 -15.36 -2.57
N GLU A 109 -5.07 -15.75 -3.81
CA GLU A 109 -3.69 -15.94 -4.29
C GLU A 109 -2.87 -14.64 -4.38
N TRP A 110 -3.53 -13.48 -4.37
CA TRP A 110 -2.86 -12.17 -4.40
C TRP A 110 -2.66 -11.58 -3.01
N LEU A 111 -3.32 -12.17 -2.01
CA LEU A 111 -3.21 -11.72 -0.63
C LEU A 111 -1.98 -12.35 0.02
N PRO A 112 -1.35 -11.63 0.96
CA PRO A 112 -0.29 -12.19 1.79
C PRO A 112 -0.82 -13.38 2.62
N GLU A 113 0.11 -14.20 3.11
CA GLU A 113 -0.26 -15.34 3.96
C GLU A 113 -0.98 -14.87 5.22
N ALA A 114 -1.98 -15.64 5.65
CA ALA A 114 -2.70 -15.33 6.88
C ALA A 114 -1.77 -15.50 8.09
N GLY A 115 -1.75 -14.51 8.98
CA GLY A 115 -0.87 -14.45 10.14
C GLY A 115 0.42 -13.67 9.90
N GLU A 116 0.49 -12.87 8.82
CA GLU A 116 1.62 -11.99 8.54
C GLU A 116 1.39 -10.64 9.20
N PHE A 117 2.28 -10.29 10.14
CA PHE A 117 2.18 -9.05 10.91
C PHE A 117 3.41 -8.19 10.65
N ILE A 118 3.20 -6.88 10.53
CA ILE A 118 4.29 -5.91 10.51
C ILE A 118 4.72 -5.67 11.96
N ASP A 119 5.97 -5.95 12.30
CA ASP A 119 6.53 -5.68 13.64
C ASP A 119 7.40 -4.41 13.61
N PHE A 120 6.76 -3.25 13.40
CA PHE A 120 7.42 -1.93 13.32
C PHE A 120 7.03 -0.99 14.47
N ASP A 121 6.61 -1.56 15.61
CA ASP A 121 6.18 -0.80 16.80
C ASP A 121 7.33 0.02 17.42
N SER A 122 8.57 -0.45 17.27
CA SER A 122 9.75 0.19 17.88
C SER A 122 10.22 1.45 17.15
N GLU A 123 9.79 1.66 15.90
CA GLU A 123 10.23 2.81 15.11
C GLU A 123 9.23 3.98 15.23
N PRO A 124 9.72 5.23 15.29
CA PRO A 124 8.84 6.39 15.31
C PRO A 124 8.05 6.49 14.00
N LEU A 125 6.83 7.04 14.07
CA LEU A 125 6.03 7.30 12.88
C LEU A 125 6.82 8.14 11.87
N PRO A 126 6.62 7.93 10.56
CA PRO A 126 7.39 8.63 9.54
C PRO A 126 7.21 10.13 9.73
N ALA A 127 8.32 10.88 9.69
CA ALA A 127 8.29 12.34 9.87
C ALA A 127 7.32 13.03 8.91
N LEU A 128 7.12 12.44 7.73
CA LEU A 128 6.15 12.86 6.73
C LEU A 128 4.71 12.88 7.30
N LEU A 129 4.34 11.95 8.18
CA LEU A 129 3.04 11.95 8.87
C LEU A 129 2.98 12.89 10.09
N LEU A 130 4.13 13.30 10.63
CA LEU A 130 4.22 14.16 11.83
C LEU A 130 4.14 15.66 11.52
N GLN A 131 4.37 16.07 10.27
CA GLN A 131 4.44 17.48 9.85
C GLN A 131 3.16 18.32 10.01
N LYS A 132 2.04 17.75 10.49
CA LYS A 132 0.77 18.48 10.64
C LYS A 132 0.18 18.54 12.05
N GLN A 133 0.87 18.05 13.08
CA GLN A 133 0.42 18.26 14.47
C GLN A 133 0.85 19.61 15.06
N GLU A 134 1.50 20.47 14.29
CA GLU A 134 1.91 21.81 14.74
C GLU A 134 1.11 22.93 14.05
N ILE A 135 -0.21 22.99 14.30
CA ILE A 135 -0.92 24.27 14.23
C ILE A 135 -1.81 24.38 15.47
N LYS A 136 -1.31 25.23 16.38
CA LYS A 136 -1.92 25.72 17.62
C LYS A 136 -3.37 26.16 17.47
#